data_AF-A0A182IUU9-F1
#
_entry.id   AF-A0A182IUU9-F1
#
_cell.length_a   1.000
_cell.length_b   1.000
_cell.length_c   1.000
_cell.angle_alpha   90.00
_cell.angle_beta   90.00
_cell.angle_gamma   90.00
#
_symmetry.space_group_name_H-M   'P 1'
#
loop_
_entity.id
_entity.type
_entity.pdbx_description
1 polymer ?
#
loop_
_entity_poly.entity_id
_entity_poly.type
_entity_poly.pdbx_seq_one_letter_code
_entity_poly.pdbx_strand_id
1 'polypeptide(L)'
;MAMKLLPNSSLALRKFNKYLRKNVKDQSASILRLWATQCEFVFAQQLRRSQQIFAHYAKIWEERALRELLRRVRGQVQRHAKGFIVSSAALLSFDWERERIEMEAVQEHFDDFKFLERLQMETIYCKQCEKRRLFDSKVDGVTYCSCPRNVTEMLSTERNAYTAWEPYIEQKRMITWRQEIKPGLYAYKVYVEYPDVTAEDFLHVQIDVEYRKKWDNTAVNLEVIDEDTAKGSNSHVIYWEALWPKLFANRDYVYNRRFFIDRNRRVIMIVNKSVEHPKCPTKAHTQRVHEYWSYMVIKPTTSFNKPGVSFVLTYFDNPGLSIPKYITTWVAKKQMPDFLQQLHQATVNYANAKRQNETRIIRFWDKHKDPGFEYPPDTLLGYSAEDFSEAQKQEEESSLQQVNIPSVGSTNTALEAVPEGAKSKLGQPVFNDNSKSIDGTIEPTDCQPEESALAKKSSWWSYLYSYIYFV
;
A
#
# COMPACT_ATOMS: atom_id res chain seq x y z
N MET A 1 23.12 -15.41 68.57
CA MET A 1 21.75 -15.65 68.06
C MET A 1 21.66 -15.03 66.67
N ALA A 2 21.83 -15.79 65.59
CA ALA A 2 21.48 -15.39 64.22
C ALA A 2 21.53 -16.64 63.33
N MET A 3 20.35 -17.16 63.02
CA MET A 3 20.10 -18.35 62.20
C MET A 3 20.46 -18.08 60.74
N LYS A 4 21.24 -18.98 60.13
CA LYS A 4 21.53 -18.99 58.69
C LYS A 4 20.28 -19.40 57.91
N LEU A 5 19.94 -18.61 56.89
CA LEU A 5 18.76 -18.73 56.04
C LEU A 5 18.90 -19.85 54.98
N LEU A 6 17.77 -20.52 54.73
CA LEU A 6 17.56 -21.66 53.84
C LEU A 6 17.68 -21.30 52.34
N PRO A 7 18.28 -22.17 51.50
CA PRO A 7 18.11 -22.16 50.04
C PRO A 7 17.24 -23.35 49.62
N ASN A 8 16.04 -23.18 49.02
CA ASN A 8 15.37 -24.21 48.17
C ASN A 8 13.97 -23.86 47.58
N SER A 9 13.46 -22.62 47.67
CA SER A 9 12.08 -22.31 47.24
C SER A 9 11.85 -22.20 45.72
N SER A 10 12.87 -21.87 44.92
CA SER A 10 12.72 -21.57 43.48
C SER A 10 12.66 -22.82 42.59
N LEU A 11 13.31 -23.91 42.98
CA LEU A 11 13.35 -25.18 42.24
C LEU A 11 12.05 -25.98 42.40
N ALA A 12 11.43 -25.92 43.58
CA ALA A 12 10.14 -26.53 43.85
C ALA A 12 9.00 -25.88 43.05
N LEU A 13 8.99 -24.54 42.98
CA LEU A 13 8.03 -23.76 42.20
C LEU A 13 8.13 -24.06 40.69
N ARG A 14 9.34 -24.19 40.14
CA ARG A 14 9.53 -24.55 38.72
C ARG A 14 9.06 -25.97 38.39
N LYS A 15 9.28 -26.94 39.29
CA LYS A 15 8.77 -28.31 39.12
C LYS A 15 7.25 -28.37 39.23
N PHE A 16 6.67 -27.63 40.17
CA PHE A 16 5.21 -27.53 40.35
C PHE A 16 4.53 -26.88 39.14
N ASN A 17 5.11 -25.81 38.58
CA ASN A 17 4.57 -25.14 37.41
C ASN A 17 4.67 -26.01 36.13
N LYS A 18 5.75 -26.79 35.99
CA LYS A 18 5.92 -27.75 34.89
C LYS A 18 4.96 -28.95 35.02
N TYR A 19 4.69 -29.38 36.26
CA TYR A 19 3.70 -30.42 36.55
C TYR A 19 2.27 -29.96 36.27
N LEU A 20 1.88 -28.76 36.74
CA LEU A 20 0.58 -28.13 36.44
C LEU A 20 0.37 -27.96 34.93
N ARG A 21 1.38 -27.47 34.20
CA ARG A 21 1.25 -27.24 32.75
C ARG A 21 1.08 -28.54 31.97
N LYS A 22 1.72 -29.64 32.41
CA LYS A 22 1.58 -30.96 31.80
C LYS A 22 0.23 -31.60 32.15
N ASN A 23 -0.20 -31.49 33.42
CA ASN A 23 -1.46 -32.05 33.89
C ASN A 23 -2.68 -31.30 33.30
N VAL A 24 -2.62 -29.97 33.18
CA VAL A 24 -3.66 -29.15 32.52
C VAL A 24 -3.73 -29.42 31.02
N LYS A 25 -2.59 -29.65 30.34
CA LYS A 25 -2.59 -29.98 28.91
C LYS A 25 -3.17 -31.38 28.66
N ASP A 26 -2.78 -32.37 29.47
CA ASP A 26 -3.23 -33.76 29.32
C ASP A 26 -4.68 -33.97 29.82
N GLN A 27 -5.17 -33.12 30.74
CA GLN A 27 -6.57 -33.14 31.21
C GLN A 27 -7.47 -32.06 30.58
N SER A 28 -6.98 -31.23 29.64
CA SER A 28 -7.77 -30.14 29.04
C SER A 28 -9.02 -30.63 28.33
N ALA A 29 -8.93 -31.75 27.60
CA ALA A 29 -10.06 -32.35 26.89
C ALA A 29 -11.10 -32.95 27.85
N SER A 30 -10.66 -33.55 28.96
CA SER A 30 -11.56 -34.10 29.99
C SER A 30 -12.20 -33.00 30.84
N ILE A 31 -11.47 -31.91 31.12
CA ILE A 31 -12.01 -30.71 31.78
C ILE A 31 -13.03 -30.04 30.87
N LEU A 32 -12.73 -29.80 29.58
CA LEU A 32 -13.69 -29.22 28.64
C LEU A 32 -14.95 -30.09 28.49
N ARG A 33 -14.81 -31.42 28.50
CA ARG A 33 -15.97 -32.33 28.53
C ARG A 33 -16.77 -32.19 29.81
N LEU A 34 -16.13 -32.16 30.98
CA LEU A 34 -16.79 -31.95 32.28
C LEU A 34 -17.52 -30.60 32.35
N TRP A 35 -16.91 -29.54 31.81
CA TRP A 35 -17.53 -28.21 31.70
C TRP A 35 -18.73 -28.23 30.74
N ALA A 36 -18.61 -28.89 29.58
CA ALA A 36 -19.74 -29.07 28.67
C ALA A 36 -20.88 -29.86 29.34
N THR A 37 -20.57 -30.93 30.08
CA THR A 37 -21.58 -31.73 30.79
C THR A 37 -22.21 -30.94 31.94
N GLN A 38 -21.43 -30.11 32.64
CA GLN A 38 -21.95 -29.22 33.68
C GLN A 38 -22.83 -28.12 33.09
N CYS A 39 -22.46 -27.53 31.96
CA CYS A 39 -23.29 -26.56 31.25
C CYS A 39 -24.59 -27.19 30.74
N GLU A 40 -24.54 -28.41 30.19
CA GLU A 40 -25.72 -29.18 29.80
C GLU A 40 -26.62 -29.47 31.01
N PHE A 41 -26.06 -29.84 32.16
CA PHE A 41 -26.83 -30.10 33.37
C PHE A 41 -27.48 -28.83 33.94
N VAL A 42 -26.73 -27.72 34.01
CA VAL A 42 -27.24 -26.42 34.47
C VAL A 42 -28.34 -25.93 33.54
N PHE A 43 -28.14 -26.04 32.23
CA PHE A 43 -29.14 -25.67 31.23
C PHE A 43 -30.38 -26.56 31.31
N ALA A 44 -30.21 -27.89 31.42
CA ALA A 44 -31.34 -28.82 31.58
C ALA A 44 -32.11 -28.57 32.89
N GLN A 45 -31.42 -28.23 33.98
CA GLN A 45 -32.05 -27.91 35.26
C GLN A 45 -32.79 -26.56 35.22
N GLN A 46 -32.23 -25.54 34.56
CA GLN A 46 -32.90 -24.27 34.32
C GLN A 46 -34.11 -24.42 33.41
N LEU A 47 -34.00 -25.22 32.35
CA LEU A 47 -35.10 -25.51 31.43
C LEU A 47 -36.23 -26.27 32.15
N ARG A 48 -35.89 -27.26 32.97
CA ARG A 48 -36.88 -28.02 33.76
C ARG A 48 -37.58 -27.15 34.80
N ARG A 49 -36.86 -26.27 35.51
CA ARG A 49 -37.47 -25.29 36.43
C ARG A 49 -38.36 -24.30 35.68
N SER A 50 -37.95 -23.85 34.51
CA SER A 50 -38.74 -22.97 33.65
C SER A 50 -40.02 -23.64 33.17
N GLN A 51 -39.95 -24.92 32.76
CA GLN A 51 -41.12 -25.71 32.38
C GLN A 51 -42.08 -25.96 33.56
N GLN A 52 -41.56 -26.24 34.75
CA GLN A 52 -42.39 -26.44 35.95
C GLN A 52 -43.11 -25.14 36.37
N ILE A 53 -42.38 -24.02 36.35
CA ILE A 53 -42.94 -22.68 36.58
C ILE A 53 -44.02 -22.42 35.52
N PHE A 54 -43.72 -22.60 34.24
CA PHE A 54 -44.67 -22.38 33.15
C PHE A 54 -45.92 -23.25 33.28
N ALA A 55 -45.79 -24.54 33.63
CA ALA A 55 -46.92 -25.43 33.86
C ALA A 55 -47.77 -25.00 35.08
N HIS A 56 -47.13 -24.50 36.13
CA HIS A 56 -47.85 -23.96 37.29
C HIS A 56 -48.61 -22.67 36.95
N TYR A 57 -47.98 -21.74 36.24
CA TYR A 57 -48.60 -20.49 35.81
C TYR A 57 -49.70 -20.72 34.76
N ALA A 58 -49.53 -21.71 33.87
CA ALA A 58 -50.57 -22.14 32.93
C ALA A 58 -51.79 -22.75 33.62
N LYS A 59 -51.63 -23.32 34.82
CA LYS A 59 -52.73 -23.87 35.63
C LYS A 59 -53.44 -22.80 36.47
N ILE A 60 -52.75 -21.70 36.80
CA ILE A 60 -53.28 -20.61 37.65
C ILE A 60 -54.00 -19.54 36.80
N TRP A 61 -53.67 -19.42 35.51
CA TRP A 61 -54.28 -18.43 34.63
C TRP A 61 -55.35 -19.02 33.73
N GLU A 62 -56.53 -18.39 33.71
CA GLU A 62 -57.54 -18.62 32.69
C GLU A 62 -56.92 -18.53 31.29
N GLU A 63 -57.35 -19.40 30.36
CA GLU A 63 -56.77 -19.58 29.02
C GLU A 63 -56.65 -18.28 28.19
N ARG A 64 -57.40 -17.24 28.57
CA ARG A 64 -57.37 -15.91 27.95
C ARG A 64 -56.15 -15.09 28.39
N ALA A 65 -55.76 -15.14 29.66
CA ALA A 65 -54.61 -14.42 30.19
C ALA A 65 -53.28 -15.02 29.71
N LEU A 66 -53.19 -16.36 29.63
CA LEU A 66 -52.02 -17.05 29.09
C LEU A 66 -51.81 -16.75 27.60
N ARG A 67 -52.89 -16.74 26.81
CA ARG A 67 -52.84 -16.36 25.38
C ARG A 67 -52.37 -14.92 25.19
N GLU A 68 -52.82 -14.01 26.05
CA GLU A 68 -52.46 -12.59 25.95
C GLU A 68 -51.01 -12.34 26.37
N LEU A 69 -50.52 -13.00 27.41
CA LEU A 69 -49.10 -12.94 27.79
C LEU A 69 -48.21 -13.61 26.74
N LEU A 70 -48.58 -14.77 26.21
CA LEU A 70 -47.83 -15.41 25.13
C LEU A 70 -47.81 -14.55 23.87
N ARG A 71 -48.89 -13.82 23.56
CA ARG A 71 -48.88 -12.81 22.48
C ARG A 71 -47.94 -11.66 22.78
N ARG A 72 -47.93 -11.14 24.01
CA ARG A 72 -47.02 -10.05 24.41
C ARG A 72 -45.57 -10.49 24.40
N VAL A 73 -45.26 -11.66 24.94
CA VAL A 73 -43.92 -12.26 24.92
C VAL A 73 -43.49 -12.57 23.49
N ARG A 74 -44.35 -13.16 22.66
CA ARG A 74 -44.06 -13.40 21.24
C ARG A 74 -43.86 -12.09 20.48
N GLY A 75 -44.64 -11.05 20.76
CA GLY A 75 -44.48 -9.72 20.18
C GLY A 75 -43.17 -9.05 20.61
N GLN A 76 -42.75 -9.22 21.86
CA GLN A 76 -41.52 -8.65 22.41
C GLN A 76 -40.29 -9.44 21.92
N VAL A 77 -40.36 -10.77 21.89
CA VAL A 77 -39.34 -11.65 21.33
C VAL A 77 -39.21 -11.43 19.82
N GLN A 78 -40.31 -11.23 19.07
CA GLN A 78 -40.24 -10.95 17.63
C GLN A 78 -39.68 -9.55 17.33
N ARG A 79 -39.88 -8.57 18.23
CA ARG A 79 -39.27 -7.23 18.14
C ARG A 79 -37.78 -7.24 18.51
N HIS A 80 -37.37 -8.05 19.50
CA HIS A 80 -35.96 -8.21 19.86
C HIS A 80 -35.20 -9.20 18.97
N ALA A 81 -35.84 -10.23 18.40
CA ALA A 81 -35.21 -11.22 17.52
C ALA A 81 -34.76 -10.59 16.19
N LYS A 82 -35.44 -9.55 15.70
CA LYS A 82 -34.97 -8.77 14.54
C LYS A 82 -33.62 -8.07 14.79
N GLY A 83 -33.19 -7.91 16.05
CA GLY A 83 -31.87 -7.38 16.42
C GLY A 83 -30.94 -8.38 17.13
N PHE A 84 -31.41 -9.60 17.46
CA PHE A 84 -30.63 -10.59 18.23
C PHE A 84 -30.28 -11.86 17.43
N ILE A 85 -30.75 -12.01 16.18
CA ILE A 85 -30.21 -13.04 15.25
C ILE A 85 -28.97 -12.46 14.54
N VAL A 86 -28.03 -11.92 15.31
CA VAL A 86 -26.65 -11.78 14.86
C VAL A 86 -25.97 -13.01 15.44
N SER A 87 -25.86 -14.06 14.63
CA SER A 87 -25.09 -15.25 14.97
C SER A 87 -23.75 -14.81 15.55
N SER A 88 -23.24 -15.48 16.59
CA SER A 88 -21.92 -15.20 17.17
C SER A 88 -20.79 -15.15 16.13
N ALA A 89 -21.00 -15.75 14.94
CA ALA A 89 -20.11 -15.63 13.79
C ALA A 89 -20.06 -14.21 13.19
N ALA A 90 -21.17 -13.47 13.14
CA ALA A 90 -21.23 -12.13 12.57
C ALA A 90 -20.54 -11.06 13.44
N LEU A 91 -20.36 -11.32 14.74
CA LEU A 91 -19.54 -10.47 15.62
C LEU A 91 -18.03 -10.69 15.46
N LEU A 92 -17.62 -11.76 14.74
CA LEU A 92 -16.22 -12.13 14.53
C LEU A 92 -15.76 -11.95 13.07
N SER A 93 -16.68 -11.67 12.15
CA SER A 93 -16.37 -11.40 10.74
C SER A 93 -16.16 -9.91 10.50
N PHE A 94 -15.24 -9.58 9.60
CA PHE A 94 -15.07 -8.21 9.10
C PHE A 94 -16.25 -7.84 8.20
N ASP A 95 -16.81 -6.65 8.41
CA ASP A 95 -17.99 -6.17 7.69
C ASP A 95 -17.57 -5.46 6.39
N TRP A 96 -17.45 -6.24 5.32
CA TRP A 96 -17.07 -5.72 4.00
C TRP A 96 -18.12 -4.78 3.41
N GLU A 97 -19.41 -4.92 3.73
CA GLU A 97 -20.44 -4.01 3.19
C GLU A 97 -20.27 -2.59 3.73
N ARG A 98 -19.83 -2.47 4.98
CA ARG A 98 -19.62 -1.18 5.63
C ARG A 98 -18.22 -0.60 5.38
N GLU A 99 -17.20 -1.44 5.40
CA GLU A 99 -15.79 -1.00 5.39
C GLU A 99 -15.20 -0.94 3.98
N ARG A 100 -15.97 -1.29 2.94
CA ARG A 100 -15.53 -1.17 1.54
C ARG A 100 -15.24 0.29 1.20
N ILE A 101 -14.13 0.50 0.50
CA ILE A 101 -13.73 1.81 0.01
C ILE A 101 -14.45 2.05 -1.31
N GLU A 102 -15.56 2.77 -1.30
CA GLU A 102 -16.28 3.08 -2.54
C GLU A 102 -15.54 4.12 -3.40
N MET A 103 -15.71 4.02 -4.71
CA MET A 103 -15.14 4.88 -5.75
C MET A 103 -15.53 6.35 -5.53
N GLU A 104 -16.79 6.60 -5.21
CA GLU A 104 -17.32 7.96 -4.97
C GLU A 104 -16.57 8.63 -3.80
N ALA A 105 -16.20 7.86 -2.78
CA ALA A 105 -15.52 8.37 -1.59
C ALA A 105 -14.06 8.77 -1.85
N VAL A 106 -13.51 8.45 -3.02
CA VAL A 106 -12.12 8.71 -3.40
C VAL A 106 -11.99 9.43 -4.75
N GLN A 107 -13.13 9.82 -5.34
CA GLN A 107 -13.20 10.41 -6.68
C GLN A 107 -12.36 11.69 -6.81
N GLU A 108 -12.31 12.51 -5.77
CA GLU A 108 -11.53 13.76 -5.76
C GLU A 108 -10.02 13.53 -5.93
N HIS A 109 -9.51 12.37 -5.50
CA HIS A 109 -8.10 12.05 -5.57
C HIS A 109 -7.65 11.61 -6.96
N PHE A 110 -8.55 11.16 -7.85
CA PHE A 110 -8.19 10.80 -9.23
C PHE A 110 -7.59 11.97 -10.02
N ASP A 111 -7.94 13.20 -9.63
CA ASP A 111 -7.44 14.43 -10.24
C ASP A 111 -6.19 15.01 -9.52
N ASP A 112 -5.51 14.23 -8.66
CA ASP A 112 -4.34 14.68 -7.89
C ASP A 112 -3.21 15.25 -8.78
N PHE A 113 -3.08 14.79 -10.02
CA PHE A 113 -2.12 15.36 -10.98
C PHE A 113 -2.46 16.79 -11.39
N LYS A 114 -3.75 17.13 -11.56
CA LYS A 114 -4.18 18.52 -11.83
C LYS A 114 -3.94 19.39 -10.60
N PHE A 115 -4.20 18.84 -9.40
CA PHE A 115 -3.87 19.53 -8.15
C PHE A 115 -2.36 19.78 -8.04
N LEU A 116 -1.53 18.79 -8.39
CA LEU A 116 -0.08 18.88 -8.35
C LEU A 116 0.47 19.96 -9.28
N GLU A 117 -0.04 20.07 -10.51
CA GLU A 117 0.35 21.13 -11.45
C GLU A 117 0.16 22.52 -10.82
N ARG A 118 -1.00 22.75 -10.22
CA ARG A 118 -1.29 24.02 -9.55
C ARG A 118 -0.45 24.23 -8.30
N LEU A 119 -0.27 23.18 -7.50
CA LEU A 119 0.58 23.19 -6.30
C LEU A 119 2.02 23.60 -6.64
N GLN A 120 2.59 23.03 -7.71
CA GLN A 120 3.94 23.38 -8.15
C GLN A 120 4.05 24.85 -8.56
N MET A 121 3.09 25.34 -9.34
CA MET A 121 3.05 26.74 -9.77
C MET A 121 2.99 27.72 -8.60
N GLU A 122 2.20 27.41 -7.56
CA GLU A 122 2.02 28.32 -6.42
C GLU A 122 3.16 28.25 -5.39
N THR A 123 3.76 27.07 -5.20
CA THR A 123 4.71 26.84 -4.09
C THR A 123 6.16 26.81 -4.55
N ILE A 124 6.43 26.33 -5.76
CA ILE A 124 7.79 26.10 -6.23
C ILE A 124 8.32 27.18 -7.16
N TYR A 125 7.48 27.73 -8.03
CA TYR A 125 7.92 28.75 -8.98
C TYR A 125 7.81 30.16 -8.41
N CYS A 126 8.77 31.02 -8.75
CA CYS A 126 8.73 32.42 -8.36
C CYS A 126 7.69 33.18 -9.19
N LYS A 127 6.73 33.85 -8.55
CA LYS A 127 5.69 34.63 -9.24
C LYS A 127 6.24 35.80 -10.08
N GLN A 128 7.45 36.28 -9.80
CA GLN A 128 8.04 37.44 -10.47
C GLN A 128 8.86 37.07 -11.72
N CYS A 129 9.63 35.98 -11.67
CA CYS A 129 10.57 35.62 -12.73
C CYS A 129 10.35 34.20 -13.27
N GLU A 130 9.34 33.49 -12.77
CA GLU A 130 8.92 32.14 -13.19
C GLU A 130 10.00 31.06 -13.06
N LYS A 131 11.14 31.38 -12.42
CA LYS A 131 12.21 30.43 -12.12
C LYS A 131 11.93 29.64 -10.84
N ARG A 132 12.54 28.46 -10.72
CA ARG A 132 12.44 27.57 -9.56
C ARG A 132 12.94 28.29 -8.29
N ARG A 133 12.19 28.25 -7.20
CA ARG A 133 12.64 28.73 -5.89
C ARG A 133 13.55 27.68 -5.26
N LEU A 134 14.58 28.12 -4.54
CA LEU A 134 15.43 27.24 -3.75
C LEU A 134 14.83 27.12 -2.34
N PHE A 135 14.30 25.94 -1.99
CA PHE A 135 13.69 25.66 -0.68
C PHE A 135 14.38 24.53 0.10
N ASP A 136 15.12 23.63 -0.54
CA ASP A 136 15.92 22.59 0.12
C ASP A 136 17.38 22.61 -0.35
N SER A 137 17.68 21.96 -1.47
CA SER A 137 19.03 21.84 -2.02
C SER A 137 19.03 22.08 -3.54
N LYS A 138 20.21 22.42 -4.08
CA LYS A 138 20.34 22.63 -5.53
C LYS A 138 20.31 21.27 -6.24
N VAL A 139 19.47 21.18 -7.27
CA VAL A 139 19.39 20.06 -8.19
C VAL A 139 20.11 20.41 -9.49
N ASP A 140 20.94 19.48 -9.97
CA ASP A 140 21.70 19.66 -11.20
C ASP A 140 20.78 19.88 -12.41
N GLY A 141 21.10 20.89 -13.22
CA GLY A 141 20.32 21.25 -14.41
C GLY A 141 19.13 22.17 -14.15
N VAL A 142 18.86 22.57 -12.90
CA VAL A 142 17.78 23.50 -12.56
C VAL A 142 18.30 24.93 -12.44
N THR A 143 17.63 25.87 -13.12
CA THR A 143 17.91 27.31 -12.98
C THR A 143 17.05 27.89 -11.87
N TYR A 144 17.70 28.38 -10.82
CA TYR A 144 17.04 28.95 -9.66
C TYR A 144 16.79 30.46 -9.78
N CYS A 145 15.76 30.93 -9.08
CA CYS A 145 15.40 32.33 -8.93
C CYS A 145 16.45 33.11 -8.13
N SER A 146 16.73 34.35 -8.56
CA SER A 146 17.61 35.30 -7.86
C SER A 146 16.87 36.55 -7.34
N CYS A 147 15.54 36.52 -7.29
CA CYS A 147 14.74 37.64 -6.80
C CYS A 147 14.96 37.85 -5.28
N PRO A 148 14.87 39.10 -4.78
CA PRO A 148 14.95 39.37 -3.34
C PRO A 148 13.87 38.61 -2.54
N ARG A 149 14.24 38.07 -1.37
CA ARG A 149 13.33 37.29 -0.50
C ARG A 149 12.07 38.07 -0.10
N ASN A 150 12.24 39.35 0.20
CA ASN A 150 11.19 40.25 0.66
C ASN A 150 10.07 40.38 -0.40
N VAL A 151 10.43 40.37 -1.69
CA VAL A 151 9.48 40.44 -2.82
C VAL A 151 8.78 39.10 -3.04
N THR A 152 9.47 37.99 -2.78
CA THR A 152 8.89 36.64 -2.95
C THR A 152 7.96 36.24 -1.80
N GLU A 153 8.18 36.75 -0.58
CA GLU A 153 7.29 36.54 0.57
C GLU A 153 6.06 37.46 0.59
N MET A 154 6.20 38.72 0.14
CA MET A 154 5.07 39.67 0.06
C MET A 154 4.00 39.26 -0.97
N LEU A 155 4.36 38.44 -1.97
CA LEU A 155 3.43 37.95 -3.00
C LEU A 155 2.76 36.60 -2.63
N SER A 156 3.07 36.01 -1.47
CA SER A 156 2.72 34.63 -1.13
C SER A 156 1.77 34.46 0.07
N THR A 157 0.83 35.39 0.31
CA THR A 157 0.12 35.44 1.61
C THR A 157 -1.41 35.37 1.55
N GLU A 158 -1.98 34.64 0.59
CA GLU A 158 -3.35 34.13 0.77
C GLU A 158 -3.28 32.63 1.04
N ARG A 159 -3.69 32.24 2.25
CA ARG A 159 -3.80 30.83 2.61
C ARG A 159 -4.94 30.21 1.81
N ASN A 160 -4.59 29.36 0.87
CA ASN A 160 -5.50 28.51 0.11
C ASN A 160 -5.11 27.02 0.25
N ALA A 161 -5.84 26.15 -0.44
CA ALA A 161 -5.62 24.69 -0.41
C ALA A 161 -4.21 24.26 -0.89
N TYR A 162 -3.55 25.03 -1.75
CA TYR A 162 -2.22 24.73 -2.28
C TYR A 162 -1.11 25.25 -1.37
N THR A 163 -1.20 26.50 -0.93
CA THR A 163 -0.21 27.13 -0.04
C THR A 163 -0.19 26.54 1.38
N ALA A 164 -1.21 25.75 1.74
CA ALA A 164 -1.20 24.93 2.94
C ALA A 164 -0.13 23.82 2.90
N TRP A 165 0.28 23.41 1.70
CA TRP A 165 1.38 22.49 1.46
C TRP A 165 2.68 23.26 1.29
N GLU A 166 3.66 23.00 2.16
CA GLU A 166 5.00 23.58 2.04
C GLU A 166 5.95 22.61 1.31
N PRO A 167 6.71 23.10 0.31
CA PRO A 167 7.80 22.32 -0.28
C PRO A 167 8.80 21.91 0.79
N TYR A 168 9.16 20.63 0.81
CA TYR A 168 9.95 20.05 1.90
C TYR A 168 11.27 19.44 1.43
N ILE A 169 11.25 18.62 0.38
CA ILE A 169 12.43 17.91 -0.13
C ILE A 169 12.43 17.99 -1.66
N GLU A 170 13.59 18.23 -2.25
CA GLU A 170 13.75 18.20 -3.71
C GLU A 170 14.93 17.31 -4.11
N GLN A 171 14.69 16.44 -5.10
CA GLN A 171 15.70 15.66 -5.80
C GLN A 171 15.39 15.64 -7.30
N LYS A 172 16.32 15.11 -8.11
CA LYS A 172 16.26 15.12 -9.58
C LYS A 172 14.91 14.69 -10.19
N ARG A 173 14.23 13.73 -9.57
CA ARG A 173 12.93 13.17 -10.03
C ARG A 173 11.95 12.97 -8.89
N MET A 174 12.11 13.72 -7.80
CA MET A 174 11.26 13.60 -6.63
C MET A 174 11.08 14.98 -6.01
N ILE A 175 9.83 15.33 -5.71
CA ILE A 175 9.50 16.51 -4.93
C ILE A 175 8.51 16.10 -3.85
N THR A 176 8.79 16.50 -2.62
CA THR A 176 7.92 16.23 -1.48
C THR A 176 7.42 17.54 -0.90
N TRP A 177 6.12 17.60 -0.65
CA TRP A 177 5.48 18.63 0.17
C TRP A 177 5.01 18.01 1.48
N ARG A 178 4.86 18.86 2.50
CA ARG A 178 4.19 18.48 3.75
C ARG A 178 3.14 19.52 4.13
N GLN A 179 2.11 19.08 4.83
CA GLN A 179 1.06 19.93 5.38
C GLN A 179 0.82 19.51 6.82
N GLU A 180 0.86 20.45 7.76
CA GLU A 180 0.55 20.16 9.16
C GLU A 180 -0.96 19.91 9.31
N ILE A 181 -1.33 18.71 9.79
CA ILE A 181 -2.72 18.32 10.01
C ILE A 181 -3.09 18.46 11.48
N LYS A 182 -2.14 18.13 12.37
CA LYS A 182 -2.25 18.32 13.82
C LYS A 182 -0.90 18.84 14.32
N PRO A 183 -0.83 19.46 15.52
CA PRO A 183 0.43 19.97 16.05
C PRO A 183 1.55 18.93 16.02
N GLY A 184 2.58 19.17 15.20
CA GLY A 184 3.72 18.27 15.03
C GLY A 184 3.47 17.00 14.19
N LEU A 185 2.30 16.84 13.58
CA LEU A 185 1.94 15.74 12.68
C LEU A 185 1.60 16.28 11.30
N TYR A 186 2.27 15.72 10.29
CA TYR A 186 2.21 16.21 8.93
C TYR A 186 1.65 15.12 8.00
N ALA A 187 0.78 15.52 7.08
CA ALA A 187 0.56 14.75 5.86
C ALA A 187 1.68 15.09 4.86
N TYR A 188 2.05 14.12 4.03
CA TYR A 188 3.07 14.28 3.01
C TYR A 188 2.45 14.00 1.64
N LYS A 189 2.82 14.82 0.65
CA LYS A 189 2.51 14.62 -0.76
C LYS A 189 3.83 14.45 -1.51
N VAL A 190 4.04 13.30 -2.11
CA VAL A 190 5.30 12.93 -2.76
C VAL A 190 5.03 12.71 -4.23
N TYR A 191 5.71 13.45 -5.09
CA TYR A 191 5.73 13.25 -6.54
C TYR A 191 7.02 12.57 -6.95
N VAL A 192 6.93 11.54 -7.79
CA VAL A 192 8.10 10.81 -8.31
C VAL A 192 7.90 10.42 -9.77
N GLU A 193 9.01 10.36 -10.52
CA GLU A 193 9.07 9.87 -11.89
C GLU A 193 10.02 8.68 -12.05
N TYR A 194 9.57 7.62 -12.72
CA TYR A 194 10.40 6.50 -13.18
C TYR A 194 10.23 6.29 -14.69
N PRO A 195 11.25 6.57 -15.53
CA PRO A 195 11.10 6.57 -16.98
C PRO A 195 11.11 5.17 -17.62
N ASP A 196 11.55 4.15 -16.89
CA ASP A 196 12.01 2.86 -17.39
C ASP A 196 11.16 1.67 -16.91
N VAL A 197 10.13 1.93 -16.10
CA VAL A 197 9.19 0.93 -15.61
C VAL A 197 7.77 1.22 -16.10
N THR A 198 6.95 0.18 -16.24
CA THR A 198 5.55 0.30 -16.67
C THR A 198 4.63 0.57 -15.48
N ALA A 199 3.46 1.17 -15.71
CA ALA A 199 2.49 1.41 -14.65
C ALA A 199 1.88 0.09 -14.12
N GLU A 200 1.71 -0.92 -14.98
CA GLU A 200 1.26 -2.25 -14.57
C GLU A 200 2.29 -2.93 -13.65
N ASP A 201 3.58 -2.93 -14.02
CA ASP A 201 4.65 -3.49 -13.17
C ASP A 201 4.71 -2.79 -11.83
N PHE A 202 4.58 -1.47 -11.84
CA PHE A 202 4.60 -0.66 -10.63
C PHE A 202 3.40 -0.99 -9.72
N LEU A 203 2.18 -1.10 -10.26
CA LEU A 203 1.00 -1.53 -9.50
C LEU A 203 1.23 -2.90 -8.85
N HIS A 204 1.72 -3.89 -9.60
CA HIS A 204 1.93 -5.25 -9.09
C HIS A 204 2.93 -5.29 -7.93
N VAL A 205 4.01 -4.50 -8.01
CA VAL A 205 4.97 -4.37 -6.89
C VAL A 205 4.33 -3.73 -5.65
N GLN A 206 3.38 -2.81 -5.81
CA GLN A 206 2.64 -2.24 -4.68
C GLN A 206 1.68 -3.25 -4.04
N ILE A 207 1.05 -4.11 -4.83
CA ILE A 207 0.02 -5.04 -4.32
C ILE A 207 0.56 -6.39 -3.85
N ASP A 208 1.70 -6.86 -4.35
CA ASP A 208 2.32 -8.13 -4.00
C ASP A 208 3.05 -8.06 -2.64
N VAL A 209 2.34 -8.42 -1.57
CA VAL A 209 2.87 -8.41 -0.20
C VAL A 209 4.04 -9.37 0.00
N GLU A 210 4.06 -10.51 -0.69
CA GLU A 210 5.13 -11.49 -0.57
C GLU A 210 6.40 -10.99 -1.26
N TYR A 211 6.25 -10.34 -2.42
CA TYR A 211 7.37 -9.70 -3.08
C TYR A 211 7.93 -8.57 -2.24
N ARG A 212 7.06 -7.76 -1.63
CA ARG A 212 7.48 -6.67 -0.74
C ARG A 212 8.36 -7.15 0.41
N LYS A 213 8.04 -8.28 1.05
CA LYS A 213 8.90 -8.89 2.09
C LYS A 213 10.31 -9.22 1.62
N LYS A 214 10.54 -9.42 0.32
CA LYS A 214 11.87 -9.77 -0.22
C LYS A 214 12.78 -8.56 -0.38
N TRP A 215 12.23 -7.40 -0.70
CA TRP A 215 13.03 -6.21 -1.03
C TRP A 215 12.94 -5.11 0.03
N ASP A 216 11.84 -5.03 0.79
CA ASP A 216 11.63 -4.02 1.84
C ASP A 216 12.11 -4.55 3.20
N ASN A 217 13.34 -4.21 3.57
CA ASN A 217 13.93 -4.60 4.86
C ASN A 217 13.23 -3.97 6.08
N THR A 218 12.34 -3.00 5.87
CA THR A 218 11.59 -2.36 6.97
C THR A 218 10.27 -3.07 7.27
N ALA A 219 9.83 -3.99 6.40
CA ALA A 219 8.62 -4.79 6.60
C ALA A 219 8.94 -6.04 7.43
N VAL A 220 8.85 -5.93 8.76
CA VAL A 220 9.10 -7.04 9.70
C VAL A 220 8.06 -8.15 9.49
N ASN A 221 6.80 -7.75 9.37
CA ASN A 221 5.73 -8.65 8.96
C ASN A 221 4.73 -7.92 8.05
N LEU A 222 4.17 -8.61 7.08
CA LEU A 222 3.24 -8.06 6.09
C LEU A 222 2.32 -9.17 5.57
N GLU A 223 1.03 -9.15 5.89
CA GLU A 223 0.14 -10.27 5.59
C GLU A 223 -1.21 -9.75 5.10
N VAL A 224 -1.78 -10.44 4.10
CA VAL A 224 -3.18 -10.28 3.75
C VAL A 224 -4.00 -11.09 4.75
N ILE A 225 -4.83 -10.39 5.51
CA ILE A 225 -5.64 -10.95 6.59
C ILE A 225 -7.01 -11.39 6.09
N ASP A 226 -7.56 -10.62 5.16
CA ASP A 226 -8.87 -10.87 4.56
C ASP A 226 -8.92 -10.29 3.13
N GLU A 227 -9.77 -10.87 2.29
CA GLU A 227 -9.96 -10.49 0.88
C GLU A 227 -11.46 -10.40 0.60
N ASP A 228 -11.92 -9.28 0.03
CA ASP A 228 -13.34 -9.11 -0.31
C ASP A 228 -13.69 -10.04 -1.48
N THR A 229 -14.60 -10.98 -1.21
CA THR A 229 -15.03 -11.99 -2.19
C THR A 229 -15.83 -11.43 -3.36
N ALA A 230 -16.28 -10.18 -3.31
CA ALA A 230 -16.93 -9.53 -4.44
C ALA A 230 -15.96 -9.49 -5.65
N LYS A 231 -16.42 -9.98 -6.80
CA LYS A 231 -15.60 -10.02 -8.02
C LYS A 231 -15.19 -8.60 -8.43
N GLY A 232 -13.90 -8.39 -8.69
CA GLY A 232 -13.37 -7.06 -9.04
C GLY A 232 -13.35 -6.06 -7.89
N SER A 233 -13.57 -6.50 -6.63
CA SER A 233 -13.45 -5.61 -5.47
C SER A 233 -12.06 -5.02 -5.32
N ASN A 234 -11.02 -5.81 -5.66
CA ASN A 234 -9.61 -5.51 -5.42
C ASN A 234 -9.30 -5.07 -3.99
N SER A 235 -10.11 -5.52 -3.04
CA SER A 235 -10.08 -5.04 -1.67
C SER A 235 -9.46 -6.10 -0.76
N HIS A 236 -8.44 -5.69 -0.01
CA HIS A 236 -7.67 -6.55 0.87
C HIS A 236 -7.46 -5.88 2.23
N VAL A 237 -7.72 -6.58 3.32
CA VAL A 237 -7.29 -6.13 4.65
C VAL A 237 -5.87 -6.62 4.87
N ILE A 238 -4.97 -5.68 5.21
CA ILE A 238 -3.55 -5.95 5.35
C ILE A 238 -3.10 -5.63 6.77
N TYR A 239 -2.35 -6.56 7.36
CA TYR A 239 -1.54 -6.30 8.54
C TYR A 239 -0.11 -5.97 8.10
N TRP A 240 0.45 -4.88 8.61
CA TRP A 240 1.83 -4.50 8.36
C TRP A 240 2.51 -4.12 9.67
N GLU A 241 3.64 -4.74 9.97
CA GLU A 241 4.53 -4.36 11.05
C GLU A 241 5.80 -3.72 10.46
N ALA A 242 5.94 -2.44 10.73
CA ALA A 242 7.08 -1.63 10.30
C ALA A 242 8.16 -1.61 11.37
N LEU A 243 9.40 -1.86 10.95
CA LEU A 243 10.58 -1.78 11.80
C LEU A 243 10.82 -0.33 12.24
N TRP A 244 10.90 -0.12 13.55
CA TRP A 244 11.28 1.16 14.13
C TRP A 244 12.66 1.08 14.80
N PRO A 245 13.34 2.23 15.02
CA PRO A 245 14.63 2.22 15.69
C PRO A 245 14.49 1.56 17.06
N LYS A 246 15.47 0.74 17.47
CA LYS A 246 15.39 -0.16 18.65
C LYS A 246 14.96 0.48 19.98
N LEU A 247 15.05 1.80 20.11
CA LEU A 247 14.59 2.53 21.29
C LEU A 247 13.06 2.71 21.33
N PHE A 248 12.35 2.31 20.27
CA PHE A 248 10.91 2.42 20.15
C PHE A 248 10.31 1.06 19.77
N ALA A 249 9.06 0.82 20.18
CA ALA A 249 8.30 -0.33 19.71
C ALA A 249 8.06 -0.26 18.20
N ASN A 250 8.00 -1.39 17.51
CA ASN A 250 7.56 -1.42 16.11
C ASN A 250 6.15 -0.86 15.97
N ARG A 251 5.83 -0.30 14.80
CA ARG A 251 4.47 0.16 14.52
C ARG A 251 3.76 -0.91 13.73
N ASP A 252 2.58 -1.28 14.17
CA ASP A 252 1.70 -2.13 13.39
C ASP A 252 0.49 -1.36 12.85
N TYR A 253 0.11 -1.71 11.63
CA TYR A 253 -0.99 -1.13 10.89
C TYR A 253 -1.96 -2.24 10.51
N VAL A 254 -3.24 -1.94 10.59
CA VAL A 254 -4.30 -2.73 9.96
C VAL A 254 -5.08 -1.76 9.07
N TYR A 255 -5.10 -2.03 7.78
CA TYR A 255 -5.74 -1.15 6.80
C TYR A 255 -6.43 -1.95 5.69
N ASN A 256 -7.55 -1.42 5.22
CA ASN A 256 -8.18 -1.84 3.97
C ASN A 256 -7.44 -1.17 2.82
N ARG A 257 -6.94 -1.97 1.88
CA ARG A 257 -6.35 -1.52 0.62
C ARG A 257 -7.28 -1.87 -0.52
N ARG A 258 -7.63 -0.87 -1.33
CA ARG A 258 -8.34 -1.06 -2.60
C ARG A 258 -7.58 -0.37 -3.73
N PHE A 259 -7.58 -0.96 -4.92
CA PHE A 259 -7.08 -0.28 -6.11
C PHE A 259 -8.09 -0.24 -7.25
N PHE A 260 -8.01 0.84 -8.02
CA PHE A 260 -8.87 1.16 -9.14
C PHE A 260 -8.02 1.43 -10.38
N ILE A 261 -8.54 1.06 -11.54
CA ILE A 261 -7.93 1.38 -12.84
C ILE A 261 -8.95 2.19 -13.62
N ASP A 262 -8.69 3.48 -13.79
CA ASP A 262 -9.52 4.40 -14.59
C ASP A 262 -8.85 4.58 -15.96
N ARG A 263 -9.45 3.96 -16.98
CA ARG A 263 -8.95 3.99 -18.37
C ARG A 263 -9.23 5.32 -19.06
N ASN A 264 -10.33 5.98 -18.70
CA ASN A 264 -10.73 7.26 -19.26
C ASN A 264 -9.72 8.36 -18.88
N ARG A 265 -9.31 8.39 -17.62
CA ARG A 265 -8.26 9.29 -17.11
C ARG A 265 -6.85 8.75 -17.33
N ARG A 266 -6.72 7.46 -17.66
CA ARG A 266 -5.45 6.71 -17.73
C ARG A 266 -4.66 6.84 -16.43
N VAL A 267 -5.29 6.49 -15.32
CA VAL A 267 -4.64 6.47 -14.01
C VAL A 267 -4.98 5.19 -13.26
N ILE A 268 -4.07 4.76 -12.40
CA ILE A 268 -4.31 3.71 -11.41
C ILE A 268 -4.32 4.40 -10.05
N MET A 269 -5.31 4.12 -9.22
CA MET A 269 -5.36 4.64 -7.85
C MET A 269 -5.28 3.50 -6.85
N ILE A 270 -4.40 3.63 -5.86
CA ILE A 270 -4.31 2.71 -4.71
C ILE A 270 -4.66 3.52 -3.46
N VAL A 271 -5.66 3.04 -2.73
CA VAL A 271 -6.16 3.65 -1.51
C VAL A 271 -5.87 2.72 -0.35
N ASN A 272 -5.31 3.24 0.73
CA ASN A 272 -5.23 2.56 2.02
C ASN A 272 -5.99 3.37 3.06
N LYS A 273 -6.88 2.74 3.84
CA LYS A 273 -7.56 3.35 4.98
C LYS A 273 -7.45 2.44 6.20
N SER A 274 -7.07 2.98 7.35
CA SER A 274 -6.99 2.20 8.58
C SER A 274 -8.36 1.62 8.96
N VAL A 275 -8.37 0.36 9.38
CA VAL A 275 -9.57 -0.36 9.82
C VAL A 275 -9.25 -1.23 11.03
N GLU A 276 -10.28 -1.62 11.77
CA GLU A 276 -10.16 -2.64 12.81
C GLU A 276 -10.59 -4.00 12.27
N HIS A 277 -9.85 -5.05 12.61
CA HIS A 277 -10.14 -6.40 12.15
C HIS A 277 -10.17 -7.38 13.33
N PRO A 278 -11.24 -8.18 13.52
CA PRO A 278 -11.35 -9.10 14.67
C PRO A 278 -10.21 -10.13 14.77
N LYS A 279 -9.69 -10.59 13.63
CA LYS A 279 -8.53 -11.51 13.57
C LYS A 279 -7.18 -10.83 13.93
N CYS A 280 -7.12 -9.51 14.00
CA CYS A 280 -5.88 -8.74 14.23
C CYS A 280 -6.03 -7.69 15.35
N PRO A 281 -6.32 -8.10 16.59
CA PRO A 281 -6.35 -7.18 17.73
C PRO A 281 -4.98 -6.56 17.99
N THR A 282 -4.96 -5.48 18.77
CA THR A 282 -3.72 -4.79 19.18
C THR A 282 -2.79 -5.73 19.95
N LYS A 283 -1.51 -5.75 19.59
CA LYS A 283 -0.49 -6.58 20.24
C LYS A 283 0.26 -5.75 21.28
N ALA A 284 0.70 -6.39 22.38
CA ALA A 284 1.35 -5.67 23.48
C ALA A 284 2.79 -5.18 23.18
N HIS A 285 3.47 -5.78 22.19
CA HIS A 285 4.87 -5.46 21.86
C HIS A 285 5.01 -4.51 20.66
N THR A 286 3.89 -4.11 20.05
CA THR A 286 3.83 -3.16 18.95
C THR A 286 2.97 -1.97 19.36
N GLN A 287 3.18 -0.83 18.69
CA GLN A 287 2.32 0.33 18.81
C GLN A 287 1.40 0.37 17.58
N ARG A 288 0.09 0.11 17.79
CA ARG A 288 -0.91 0.21 16.73
C ARG A 288 -1.05 1.65 16.28
N VAL A 289 -1.02 1.85 14.96
CA VAL A 289 -1.39 3.11 14.31
C VAL A 289 -2.85 3.03 13.88
N HIS A 290 -3.69 3.85 14.50
CA HIS A 290 -5.14 3.90 14.23
C HIS A 290 -5.51 4.97 13.19
N GLU A 291 -4.72 6.04 13.10
CA GLU A 291 -4.95 7.09 12.12
C GLU A 291 -3.94 6.94 11.02
N TYR A 292 -4.32 6.23 9.97
CA TYR A 292 -3.51 6.04 8.77
C TYR A 292 -4.42 6.06 7.54
N TRP A 293 -4.01 6.84 6.55
CA TRP A 293 -4.59 6.80 5.21
C TRP A 293 -3.54 7.18 4.17
N SER A 294 -3.71 6.66 2.96
CA SER A 294 -2.89 7.06 1.83
C SER A 294 -3.63 6.91 0.50
N TYR A 295 -3.36 7.82 -0.41
CA TYR A 295 -3.86 7.84 -1.77
C TYR A 295 -2.67 7.92 -2.73
N MET A 296 -2.47 6.87 -3.51
CA MET A 296 -1.43 6.83 -4.54
C MET A 296 -2.10 6.87 -5.91
N VAL A 297 -1.78 7.88 -6.71
CA VAL A 297 -2.24 7.99 -8.09
C VAL A 297 -1.04 7.78 -9.01
N ILE A 298 -1.13 6.76 -9.84
CA ILE A 298 -0.09 6.32 -10.77
C ILE A 298 -0.57 6.68 -12.18
N LYS A 299 0.26 7.43 -12.91
CA LYS A 299 -0.05 7.88 -14.27
C LYS A 299 1.07 7.45 -15.22
N PRO A 300 0.77 6.59 -16.22
CA PRO A 300 1.72 6.28 -17.27
C PRO A 300 1.97 7.52 -18.13
N THR A 301 3.18 7.61 -18.69
CA THR A 301 3.52 8.67 -19.65
C THR A 301 2.75 8.49 -20.97
N THR A 302 2.53 7.25 -21.39
CA THR A 302 1.85 6.93 -22.67
C THR A 302 0.69 5.95 -22.46
N SER A 303 1.00 4.69 -22.12
CA SER A 303 0.03 3.63 -21.83
C SER A 303 0.50 2.78 -20.65
N PHE A 304 -0.42 2.02 -20.04
CA PHE A 304 -0.14 1.26 -18.82
C PHE A 304 0.98 0.22 -18.97
N ASN A 305 1.08 -0.38 -20.17
CA ASN A 305 2.04 -1.43 -20.52
C ASN A 305 3.36 -0.91 -21.14
N LYS A 306 3.54 0.42 -21.25
CA LYS A 306 4.77 1.03 -21.79
C LYS A 306 5.61 1.65 -20.68
N PRO A 307 6.95 1.67 -20.83
CA PRO A 307 7.82 2.33 -19.86
C PRO A 307 7.50 3.83 -19.73
N GLY A 308 7.66 4.33 -18.51
CA GLY A 308 7.41 5.72 -18.16
C GLY A 308 6.19 5.83 -17.26
N VAL A 309 6.45 6.07 -15.98
CA VAL A 309 5.44 6.28 -14.96
C VAL A 309 5.80 7.47 -14.10
N SER A 310 4.78 8.23 -13.72
CA SER A 310 4.85 9.21 -12.65
C SER A 310 3.78 8.86 -11.62
N PHE A 311 4.04 9.12 -10.35
CA PHE A 311 3.01 8.93 -9.33
C PHE A 311 3.02 10.03 -8.28
N VAL A 312 1.85 10.23 -7.68
CA VAL A 312 1.65 11.11 -6.54
C VAL A 312 1.16 10.24 -5.39
N LEU A 313 1.86 10.28 -4.25
CA LEU A 313 1.43 9.66 -3.01
C LEU A 313 1.10 10.74 -1.99
N THR A 314 -0.16 10.83 -1.59
CA THR A 314 -0.59 11.65 -0.45
C THR A 314 -0.87 10.73 0.72
N TYR A 315 -0.16 10.87 1.84
CA TYR A 315 -0.36 10.02 3.01
C TYR A 315 -0.23 10.76 4.33
N PHE A 316 -0.86 10.19 5.34
CA PHE A 316 -0.76 10.63 6.73
C PHE A 316 -0.79 9.41 7.65
N ASP A 317 0.04 9.45 8.69
CA ASP A 317 0.01 8.51 9.80
C ASP A 317 0.20 9.22 11.13
N ASN A 318 -0.47 8.73 12.18
CA ASN A 318 -0.23 9.14 13.56
C ASN A 318 0.52 8.01 14.30
N PRO A 319 1.85 8.07 14.42
CA PRO A 319 2.64 7.02 15.05
C PRO A 319 2.51 6.97 16.59
N GLY A 320 1.63 7.78 17.19
CA GLY A 320 1.36 7.82 18.63
C GLY A 320 2.37 8.60 19.46
N LEU A 321 3.32 9.30 18.82
CA LEU A 321 4.28 10.17 19.47
C LEU A 321 4.74 11.30 18.56
N SER A 322 5.08 12.43 19.18
CA SER A 322 5.80 13.52 18.53
C SER A 322 7.24 13.09 18.24
N ILE A 323 7.57 12.91 16.97
CA ILE A 323 8.93 12.54 16.55
C ILE A 323 9.86 13.76 16.68
N PRO A 324 11.02 13.65 17.35
CA PRO A 324 12.01 14.73 17.39
C PRO A 324 12.40 15.24 16.00
N LYS A 325 12.56 16.56 15.85
CA LYS A 325 12.88 17.21 14.56
C LYS A 325 14.09 16.62 13.85
N TYR A 326 15.13 16.20 14.60
CA TYR A 326 16.32 15.60 14.01
C TYR A 326 16.00 14.28 13.28
N ILE A 327 15.12 13.44 13.84
CA ILE A 327 14.70 12.17 13.22
C ILE A 327 13.91 12.49 11.96
N THR A 328 12.92 13.39 12.04
CA THR A 328 12.11 13.77 10.86
C THR A 328 12.98 14.29 9.72
N THR A 329 14.01 15.08 10.03
CA THR A 329 14.97 15.60 9.05
C THR A 329 15.84 14.50 8.46
N TRP A 330 16.28 13.53 9.28
CA TRP A 330 17.06 12.38 8.80
C TRP A 330 16.23 11.47 7.89
N VAL A 331 14.98 11.18 8.27
CA VAL A 331 14.03 10.39 7.46
C VAL A 331 13.85 11.04 6.10
N ALA A 332 13.60 12.36 6.09
CA ALA A 332 13.45 13.16 4.89
C ALA A 332 14.68 13.11 3.98
N LYS A 333 15.88 13.33 4.53
CA LYS A 333 17.10 13.48 3.73
C LYS A 333 17.73 12.16 3.29
N LYS A 334 17.44 11.06 3.98
CA LYS A 334 18.08 9.76 3.75
C LYS A 334 17.09 8.64 3.49
N GLN A 335 16.23 8.34 4.47
CA GLN A 335 15.39 7.15 4.42
C GLN A 335 14.36 7.18 3.29
N MET A 336 13.68 8.31 3.07
CA MET A 336 12.68 8.44 2.01
C MET A 336 13.29 8.29 0.61
N PRO A 337 14.39 8.99 0.26
CA PRO A 337 15.11 8.75 -0.99
C PRO A 337 15.57 7.30 -1.18
N ASP A 338 16.19 6.71 -0.15
CA ASP A 338 16.69 5.33 -0.21
C ASP A 338 15.53 4.34 -0.44
N PHE A 339 14.39 4.54 0.22
CA PHE A 339 13.19 3.72 0.05
C PHE A 339 12.63 3.83 -1.38
N LEU A 340 12.53 5.05 -1.92
CA LEU A 340 12.03 5.26 -3.29
C LEU A 340 12.99 4.69 -4.35
N GLN A 341 14.30 4.71 -4.10
CA GLN A 341 15.26 4.03 -4.96
C GLN A 341 15.12 2.49 -4.87
N GLN A 342 14.93 1.94 -3.67
CA GLN A 342 14.69 0.50 -3.49
C GLN A 342 13.40 0.06 -4.18
N LEU A 343 12.32 0.85 -4.06
CA LEU A 343 11.05 0.60 -4.74
C LEU A 343 11.22 0.62 -6.26
N HIS A 344 11.96 1.59 -6.80
CA HIS A 344 12.28 1.64 -8.22
C HIS A 344 13.04 0.39 -8.67
N GLN A 345 14.11 0.03 -7.97
CA GLN A 345 14.90 -1.16 -8.27
C GLN A 345 14.10 -2.45 -8.16
N ALA A 346 13.21 -2.55 -7.17
CA ALA A 346 12.29 -3.67 -7.01
C ALA A 346 11.34 -3.77 -8.21
N THR A 347 10.87 -2.63 -8.73
CA THR A 347 10.01 -2.60 -9.93
C THR A 347 10.76 -3.06 -11.18
N VAL A 348 12.00 -2.61 -11.36
CA VAL A 348 12.88 -3.08 -12.44
C VAL A 348 13.13 -4.59 -12.33
N ASN A 349 13.42 -5.08 -11.13
CA ASN A 349 13.67 -6.49 -10.87
C ASN A 349 12.42 -7.35 -11.10
N TYR A 350 11.24 -6.86 -10.68
CA TYR A 350 9.96 -7.52 -10.92
C TYR A 350 9.66 -7.65 -12.41
N ALA A 351 9.85 -6.58 -13.18
CA ALA A 351 9.69 -6.60 -14.63
C ALA A 351 10.65 -7.59 -15.30
N ASN A 352 11.90 -7.69 -14.84
CA ASN A 352 12.87 -8.66 -15.33
C ASN A 352 12.47 -10.11 -14.99
N ALA A 353 12.05 -10.37 -13.75
CA ALA A 353 11.57 -11.69 -13.32
C ALA A 353 10.33 -12.13 -14.10
N LYS A 354 9.42 -11.19 -14.42
CA LYS A 354 8.28 -11.41 -15.31
C LYS A 354 8.73 -11.83 -16.70
N ARG A 355 9.69 -11.13 -17.31
CA ARG A 355 10.25 -11.50 -18.63
C ARG A 355 10.94 -12.86 -18.64
N GLN A 356 11.51 -13.26 -17.50
CA GLN A 356 12.14 -14.57 -17.31
C GLN A 356 11.12 -15.68 -17.00
N ASN A 357 9.82 -15.38 -17.02
CA ASN A 357 8.74 -16.31 -16.68
C ASN A 357 8.91 -16.97 -15.31
N GLU A 358 9.36 -16.21 -14.29
CA GLU A 358 9.41 -16.71 -12.92
C GLU A 358 8.00 -17.12 -12.48
N THR A 359 7.80 -18.41 -12.18
CA THR A 359 6.47 -19.02 -11.97
C THR A 359 5.61 -18.28 -10.95
N ARG A 360 6.19 -17.85 -9.82
CA ARG A 360 5.45 -17.13 -8.77
C ARG A 360 4.97 -15.77 -9.26
N ILE A 361 5.85 -15.04 -9.95
CA ILE A 361 5.58 -13.70 -10.47
C ILE A 361 4.49 -13.76 -11.54
N ILE A 362 4.61 -14.69 -12.49
CA ILE A 362 3.58 -14.88 -13.53
C ILE A 362 2.24 -15.29 -12.92
N ARG A 363 2.23 -16.23 -11.98
CA ARG A 363 0.99 -16.66 -11.30
C ARG A 363 0.32 -15.50 -10.56
N PHE A 364 1.11 -14.67 -9.87
CA PHE A 364 0.58 -13.50 -9.18
C PHE A 364 0.05 -12.46 -10.18
N TRP A 365 0.80 -12.21 -11.25
CA TRP A 365 0.41 -11.32 -12.33
C TRP A 365 -0.91 -11.74 -12.97
N ASP A 366 -1.04 -12.99 -13.38
CA ASP A 366 -2.24 -13.50 -14.03
C ASP A 366 -3.47 -13.43 -13.12
N LYS A 367 -3.31 -13.66 -11.80
CA LYS A 367 -4.40 -13.51 -10.83
C LYS A 367 -4.91 -12.07 -10.75
N HIS A 368 -4.02 -11.09 -10.84
CA HIS A 368 -4.36 -9.66 -10.66
C HIS A 368 -4.31 -8.89 -11.98
N LYS A 369 -4.35 -9.61 -13.11
CA LYS A 369 -4.31 -9.01 -14.42
C LYS A 369 -5.56 -8.15 -14.60
N ASP A 370 -5.33 -6.92 -15.07
CA ASP A 370 -6.40 -6.01 -15.43
C ASP A 370 -7.30 -6.68 -16.50
N PRO A 371 -8.60 -6.86 -16.21
CA PRO A 371 -9.49 -7.61 -17.07
C PRO A 371 -9.89 -6.89 -18.36
N GLY A 372 -9.51 -5.62 -18.55
CA GLY A 372 -9.73 -4.91 -19.83
C GLY A 372 -10.88 -3.91 -19.82
N PHE A 373 -11.85 -4.08 -18.93
CA PHE A 373 -13.02 -3.21 -18.79
C PHE A 373 -12.96 -2.35 -17.51
N GLU A 374 -13.77 -1.29 -17.48
CA GLU A 374 -13.85 -0.37 -16.34
C GLU A 374 -14.48 -1.08 -15.14
N TYR A 375 -13.89 -0.93 -13.96
CA TYR A 375 -14.41 -1.55 -12.73
C TYR A 375 -15.89 -1.20 -12.59
N PRO A 376 -16.77 -2.20 -12.33
CA PRO A 376 -18.19 -1.93 -12.25
C PRO A 376 -18.43 -0.84 -11.19
N PRO A 377 -19.37 0.09 -11.43
CA PRO A 377 -19.77 1.03 -10.40
C PRO A 377 -20.16 0.23 -9.17
N ASP A 378 -19.66 0.66 -8.02
CA ASP A 378 -19.80 -0.04 -6.76
C ASP A 378 -21.25 -0.43 -6.53
N THR A 379 -21.50 -1.75 -6.51
CA THR A 379 -22.81 -2.33 -6.23
C THR A 379 -23.98 -1.60 -6.90
N LEU A 380 -24.13 -1.73 -8.22
CA LEU A 380 -25.49 -1.83 -8.72
C LEU A 380 -26.10 -3.10 -8.10
N LEU A 381 -26.95 -2.92 -7.09
CA LEU A 381 -27.88 -3.94 -6.60
C LEU A 381 -28.62 -4.52 -7.82
N GLY A 382 -28.10 -5.60 -8.39
CA GLY A 382 -28.64 -6.21 -9.61
C GLY A 382 -27.62 -6.71 -10.63
N TYR A 383 -26.33 -6.35 -10.56
CA TYR A 383 -25.33 -6.89 -11.49
C TYR A 383 -24.86 -8.27 -11.00
N SER A 384 -25.37 -9.34 -11.63
CA SER A 384 -25.10 -10.71 -11.20
C SER A 384 -23.73 -11.19 -11.70
N ALA A 385 -23.22 -12.28 -11.12
CA ALA A 385 -22.02 -12.95 -11.61
C ALA A 385 -22.18 -13.48 -13.06
N GLU A 386 -23.43 -13.63 -13.53
CA GLU A 386 -23.78 -14.05 -14.89
C GLU A 386 -23.63 -12.88 -15.87
N ASP A 387 -24.10 -11.67 -15.51
CA ASP A 387 -23.97 -10.46 -16.34
C ASP A 387 -22.49 -10.13 -16.63
N PHE A 388 -21.62 -10.39 -15.66
CA PHE A 388 -20.16 -10.24 -15.80
C PHE A 388 -19.55 -11.26 -16.78
N SER A 389 -20.01 -12.51 -16.74
CA SER A 389 -19.54 -13.55 -17.66
C SER A 389 -20.12 -13.39 -19.06
N GLU A 390 -21.31 -12.83 -19.20
CA GLU A 390 -21.94 -12.48 -20.48
C GLU A 390 -21.13 -11.39 -21.20
N ALA A 391 -20.71 -10.35 -20.49
CA ALA A 391 -19.88 -9.27 -21.02
C ALA A 391 -18.51 -9.77 -21.53
N GLN A 392 -17.88 -10.70 -20.80
CA GLN A 392 -16.62 -11.33 -21.24
C GLN A 392 -16.78 -12.14 -22.54
N LYS A 393 -17.88 -12.89 -22.67
CA LYS A 393 -18.15 -13.69 -23.87
C LYS A 393 -18.42 -12.82 -25.10
N GLN A 394 -19.16 -11.73 -24.94
CA GLN A 394 -19.46 -10.79 -26.03
C GLN A 394 -18.19 -10.14 -26.60
N GLU A 395 -17.17 -9.89 -25.78
CA GLU A 395 -15.89 -9.36 -26.25
C GLU A 395 -14.98 -10.43 -26.87
N GLU A 396 -14.96 -11.66 -26.37
CA GLU A 396 -14.26 -12.76 -27.04
C GLU A 396 -14.84 -13.01 -28.45
N GLU A 397 -16.16 -12.94 -28.60
CA GLU A 397 -16.85 -13.06 -29.90
C GLU A 397 -16.58 -11.86 -30.83
N SER A 398 -16.56 -10.63 -30.30
CA SER A 398 -16.19 -9.41 -31.03
C SER A 398 -14.74 -9.44 -31.53
N SER A 399 -13.82 -9.93 -30.70
CA SER A 399 -12.40 -10.09 -31.01
C SER A 399 -12.16 -11.15 -32.09
N LEU A 400 -12.95 -12.23 -32.08
CA LEU A 400 -12.90 -13.30 -33.10
C LEU A 400 -13.51 -12.86 -34.43
N GLN A 401 -14.50 -11.96 -34.44
CA GLN A 401 -15.10 -11.43 -35.67
C GLN A 401 -14.17 -10.45 -36.41
N GLN A 402 -13.30 -9.70 -35.72
CA GLN A 402 -12.29 -8.85 -36.38
C GLN A 402 -11.16 -9.63 -37.07
N VAL A 403 -10.96 -10.91 -36.72
CA VAL A 403 -9.94 -11.77 -37.34
C VAL A 403 -10.44 -12.45 -38.63
N ASN A 404 -11.76 -12.50 -38.86
CA ASN A 404 -12.39 -13.22 -39.97
C ASN A 404 -12.96 -12.30 -41.07
N ILE A 405 -12.18 -11.33 -41.55
CA ILE A 405 -12.46 -10.71 -42.87
C ILE A 405 -11.54 -11.39 -43.91
N PRO A 406 -12.07 -12.20 -44.85
CA PRO A 406 -11.24 -12.81 -45.88
C PRO A 406 -10.90 -11.78 -46.97
N SER A 407 -9.61 -11.64 -47.27
CA SER A 407 -9.14 -10.94 -48.46
C SER A 407 -9.52 -11.73 -49.72
N VAL A 408 -10.51 -11.25 -50.46
CA VAL A 408 -10.82 -11.75 -51.81
C VAL A 408 -10.01 -10.91 -52.81
N GLY A 409 -9.04 -11.55 -53.45
CA GLY A 409 -8.39 -11.02 -54.65
C GLY A 409 -9.24 -11.22 -55.89
N SER A 410 -9.21 -10.27 -56.81
CA SER A 410 -9.55 -10.49 -58.21
C SER A 410 -8.73 -9.58 -59.13
N THR A 411 -8.21 -10.22 -60.16
CA THR A 411 -7.34 -9.77 -61.23
C THR A 411 -8.08 -9.06 -62.36
N ASN A 412 -7.30 -8.27 -63.12
CA ASN A 412 -7.39 -7.93 -64.56
C ASN A 412 -7.84 -6.51 -64.99
N THR A 413 -6.83 -5.77 -65.48
CA THR A 413 -6.71 -5.15 -66.82
C THR A 413 -7.68 -4.05 -67.26
N ALA A 414 -7.18 -2.81 -67.41
CA ALA A 414 -7.09 -2.06 -68.67
C ALA A 414 -6.66 -0.57 -68.48
N LEU A 415 -5.66 -0.15 -69.27
CA LEU A 415 -5.50 1.12 -70.02
C LEU A 415 -5.66 2.48 -69.30
N GLU A 416 -4.58 3.29 -69.20
CA GLU A 416 -4.30 4.47 -70.05
C GLU A 416 -3.16 5.39 -69.51
N ALA A 417 -2.25 5.76 -70.43
CA ALA A 417 -1.47 7.00 -70.61
C ALA A 417 -0.55 7.63 -69.52
N VAL A 418 0.79 7.55 -69.77
CA VAL A 418 1.81 8.63 -70.06
C VAL A 418 1.95 9.87 -69.10
N PRO A 419 3.13 10.54 -68.91
CA PRO A 419 4.51 10.30 -69.36
C PRO A 419 5.62 10.28 -68.27
N GLU A 420 6.80 9.90 -68.77
CA GLU A 420 8.17 9.96 -68.26
C GLU A 420 8.69 11.33 -67.77
N GLY A 421 9.74 11.30 -66.93
CA GLY A 421 10.61 12.46 -66.70
C GLY A 421 11.78 12.26 -65.74
N ALA A 422 12.96 11.94 -66.30
CA ALA A 422 14.32 12.23 -65.82
C ALA A 422 15.02 11.33 -64.77
N LYS A 423 16.03 10.60 -65.29
CA LYS A 423 17.17 9.95 -64.61
C LYS A 423 18.30 10.94 -64.34
N SER A 424 19.08 10.73 -63.26
CA SER A 424 20.57 10.68 -63.27
C SER A 424 21.09 10.43 -61.83
N LYS A 425 21.57 9.23 -61.49
CA LYS A 425 22.96 8.72 -61.56
C LYS A 425 24.00 9.45 -60.66
N LEU A 426 24.29 8.82 -59.52
CA LEU A 426 25.56 8.24 -59.06
C LEU A 426 26.90 8.96 -59.31
N GLY A 427 27.67 9.13 -58.24
CA GLY A 427 29.13 9.27 -58.26
C GLY A 427 29.75 9.24 -56.86
N GLN A 428 30.47 8.15 -56.52
CA GLN A 428 31.50 8.13 -55.47
C GLN A 428 32.76 8.87 -55.96
N PRO A 429 33.73 9.16 -55.07
CA PRO A 429 34.95 8.36 -55.13
C PRO A 429 35.55 7.96 -53.76
N VAL A 430 36.52 7.06 -53.86
CA VAL A 430 37.31 6.34 -52.86
C VAL A 430 38.73 6.92 -52.80
N PHE A 431 39.40 6.94 -51.62
CA PHE A 431 40.76 6.37 -51.31
C PHE A 431 41.59 7.09 -50.21
N ASN A 432 41.95 6.27 -49.20
CA ASN A 432 43.17 6.10 -48.37
C ASN A 432 43.96 7.19 -47.62
N ASP A 433 44.09 6.94 -46.31
CA ASP A 433 45.30 6.66 -45.49
C ASP A 433 46.66 7.33 -45.80
N ASN A 434 47.22 8.05 -44.80
CA ASN A 434 48.33 7.51 -43.99
C ASN A 434 48.75 8.40 -42.79
N SER A 435 49.30 7.70 -41.80
CA SER A 435 49.76 8.05 -40.44
C SER A 435 50.97 9.00 -40.30
N LYS A 436 51.20 9.64 -39.13
CA LYS A 436 52.09 9.18 -38.01
C LYS A 436 52.54 10.32 -37.05
N SER A 437 52.87 9.86 -35.84
CA SER A 437 53.30 10.46 -34.56
C SER A 437 54.68 11.12 -34.50
N ILE A 438 54.94 11.94 -33.46
CA ILE A 438 56.27 12.11 -32.82
C ILE A 438 56.13 12.12 -31.29
N ASP A 439 57.04 11.38 -30.66
CA ASP A 439 57.25 11.09 -29.23
C ASP A 439 58.42 11.92 -28.67
N GLY A 440 58.54 12.01 -27.35
CA GLY A 440 59.63 12.68 -26.63
C GLY A 440 59.69 12.26 -25.16
N THR A 441 60.49 11.23 -24.90
CA THR A 441 60.78 10.54 -23.63
C THR A 441 61.68 11.34 -22.68
N ILE A 442 61.57 11.11 -21.35
CA ILE A 442 62.68 10.89 -20.38
C ILE A 442 62.08 10.34 -19.06
N GLU A 443 62.59 9.20 -18.61
CA GLU A 443 62.56 8.61 -17.25
C GLU A 443 64.04 8.48 -16.79
N PRO A 444 64.45 7.98 -15.58
CA PRO A 444 63.69 7.33 -14.50
C PRO A 444 64.09 7.75 -13.05
N THR A 445 63.28 7.43 -12.02
CA THR A 445 63.80 6.81 -10.77
C THR A 445 62.69 6.22 -9.88
N ASP A 446 63.00 5.06 -9.33
CA ASP A 446 62.26 4.17 -8.42
C ASP A 446 61.96 4.77 -7.03
N CYS A 447 60.79 4.43 -6.44
CA CYS A 447 60.54 4.10 -5.01
C CYS A 447 59.02 4.12 -4.69
N GLN A 448 58.47 2.98 -4.25
CA GLN A 448 57.17 2.89 -3.54
C GLN A 448 57.34 3.18 -2.01
N PRO A 449 56.28 3.15 -1.17
CA PRO A 449 55.13 4.07 -1.11
C PRO A 449 54.95 4.62 0.33
N GLU A 450 54.55 5.89 0.50
CA GLU A 450 54.06 6.39 1.80
C GLU A 450 52.61 6.89 1.74
N GLU A 451 51.79 6.15 2.47
CA GLU A 451 50.38 6.32 2.74
C GLU A 451 50.17 7.50 3.70
N SER A 452 49.68 8.65 3.20
CA SER A 452 49.24 9.75 4.07
C SER A 452 47.71 9.77 4.15
N ALA A 453 47.23 9.09 5.20
CA ALA A 453 45.83 9.07 5.62
C ALA A 453 45.37 10.48 6.04
N LEU A 454 44.62 11.15 5.17
CA LEU A 454 43.87 12.34 5.53
C LEU A 454 42.61 11.89 6.27
N ALA A 455 42.72 11.85 7.60
CA ALA A 455 41.69 11.44 8.53
C ALA A 455 40.36 12.17 8.30
N LYS A 456 39.42 11.51 7.61
CA LYS A 456 37.99 11.82 7.74
C LYS A 456 37.63 11.56 9.19
N LYS A 457 37.45 12.63 9.97
CA LYS A 457 36.83 12.56 11.30
C LYS A 457 35.44 11.94 11.15
N SER A 458 35.36 10.63 11.34
CA SER A 458 34.10 9.91 11.46
C SER A 458 33.40 10.45 12.70
N SER A 459 32.27 11.11 12.47
CA SER A 459 31.38 11.54 13.53
C SER A 459 31.02 10.32 14.37
N TRP A 460 31.16 10.40 15.69
CA TRP A 460 30.83 9.34 16.65
C TRP A 460 29.39 8.78 16.46
N TRP A 461 28.51 9.54 15.80
CA TRP A 461 27.17 9.13 15.38
C TRP A 461 27.11 8.06 14.28
N SER A 462 28.18 7.87 13.51
CA SER A 462 28.32 6.72 12.60
C SER A 462 28.31 5.39 13.37
N TYR A 463 28.86 5.36 14.59
CA TYR A 463 28.79 4.18 15.47
C TYR A 463 27.39 3.93 16.05
N LEU A 464 26.62 5.00 16.31
CA LEU A 464 25.25 4.88 16.79
C LEU A 464 24.29 4.32 15.72
N TYR A 465 24.62 4.54 14.44
CA TYR A 465 23.87 4.05 13.28
C TYR A 465 23.83 2.51 13.20
N SER A 466 24.95 1.85 13.52
CA SER A 466 25.00 0.38 13.62
C SER A 466 24.15 -0.12 14.79
N TYR A 467 24.19 0.58 15.93
CA TYR A 467 23.48 0.14 17.13
C TYR A 467 21.95 0.24 17.05
N ILE A 468 21.43 1.27 16.36
CA ILE A 468 19.99 1.58 16.35
C ILE A 468 19.19 0.69 15.38
N TYR A 469 19.83 0.09 14.35
CA TYR A 469 19.12 -0.73 13.36
C TYR A 469 19.81 -2.03 12.93
N PHE A 470 21.12 -2.19 13.12
CA PHE A 470 21.86 -3.37 12.65
C PHE A 470 22.77 -3.95 13.74
N VAL A 471 22.14 -4.50 14.78
CA VAL A 471 22.61 -5.67 15.55
C VAL A 471 21.42 -6.54 15.90
#